data_AF-A0A2U3N873-F1
#
_entry.id   AF-A0A2U3N873-F1
#
_cell.length_a   1.000
_cell.length_b   1.000
_cell.length_c   1.000
_cell.angle_alpha   90.00
_cell.angle_beta   90.00
_cell.angle_gamma   90.00
#
_symmetry.space_group_name_H-M   'P 1'
#
loop_
_entity.id
_entity.type
_entity.pdbx_description
1 polymer ?
#
loop_
_entity_poly.entity_id
_entity_poly.type
_entity_poly.pdbx_seq_one_letter_code
_entity_poly.pdbx_strand_id
1 'polypeptide(L)' 'VSESITVANEFAEVEVRRVDTRNGSRLLISAPKTGRSISLDALELEALTWQNARTLATMVGRCGAPLLPDEAEDGDDRMA' A
#
# COMPACT_ATOMS: atom_id res chain seq x y z
N VAL A 1 -10.55 -13.92 -18.44
CA VAL A 1 -10.55 -12.58 -17.81
C VAL A 1 -10.51 -12.81 -16.32
N SER A 2 -9.62 -12.16 -15.57
CA SER A 2 -9.64 -12.22 -14.11
C SER A 2 -10.90 -11.53 -13.59
N GLU A 3 -11.69 -12.20 -12.76
CA GLU A 3 -12.84 -11.58 -12.11
C GLU A 3 -12.40 -10.43 -11.20
N SER A 4 -13.14 -9.33 -11.21
CA SER A 4 -12.89 -8.14 -10.40
C SER A 4 -13.92 -8.03 -9.29
N ILE A 5 -13.46 -7.69 -8.09
CA ILE A 5 -14.32 -7.43 -6.92
C ILE A 5 -14.30 -5.93 -6.65
N THR A 6 -15.48 -5.34 -6.48
CA THR A 6 -15.60 -3.94 -6.04
C THR A 6 -15.78 -3.89 -4.53
N VAL A 7 -14.99 -3.05 -3.87
CA VAL A 7 -15.11 -2.75 -2.43
C VAL A 7 -15.39 -1.26 -2.29
N ALA A 8 -16.54 -0.91 -1.70
CA ALA A 8 -16.98 0.47 -1.61
C ALA A 8 -17.67 0.77 -0.27
N ASN A 9 -17.58 2.04 0.14
CA ASN A 9 -18.34 2.65 1.22
C ASN A 9 -18.69 4.11 0.85
N GLU A 10 -19.17 4.89 1.82
CA GLU A 10 -19.56 6.28 1.62
C GLU A 10 -18.40 7.25 1.33
N PHE A 11 -17.16 6.82 1.58
CA PHE A 11 -15.96 7.65 1.41
C PHE A 11 -15.07 7.22 0.24
N ALA A 12 -15.07 5.94 -0.11
CA ALA A 12 -14.13 5.36 -1.04
C ALA A 12 -14.73 4.19 -1.84
N GLU A 13 -14.20 3.99 -3.04
CA GLU A 13 -14.51 2.86 -3.91
C GLU A 13 -13.21 2.40 -4.57
N VAL A 14 -12.96 1.10 -4.51
CA VAL A 14 -11.83 0.46 -5.17
C VAL A 14 -12.27 -0.79 -5.92
N GLU A 15 -11.60 -1.04 -7.05
CA GLU A 15 -11.70 -2.26 -7.83
C GLU A 15 -10.46 -3.12 -7.57
N VAL A 16 -10.67 -4.38 -7.23
CA VAL A 16 -9.63 -5.35 -6.90
C VAL A 16 -9.67 -6.46 -7.94
N ARG A 17 -8.54 -6.72 -8.61
CA ARG A 17 -8.44 -7.82 -9.57
C ARG A 17 -7.06 -8.46 -9.57
N ARG A 18 -7.00 -9.76 -9.82
CA ARG A 18 -5.75 -10.48 -10.07
C ARG A 18 -5.22 -10.13 -11.46
N VAL A 19 -3.93 -9.83 -11.58
CA VAL A 19 -3.25 -9.63 -12.86
C VAL A 19 -2.09 -10.59 -12.99
N ASP A 20 -1.96 -11.22 -14.17
CA ASP A 20 -0.84 -12.11 -14.45
C ASP A 20 0.29 -11.32 -15.13
N THR A 21 1.47 -11.41 -14.54
CA THR A 21 2.70 -10.80 -15.07
C THR A 21 3.71 -11.88 -15.42
N ARG A 22 4.82 -11.51 -16.06
CA ARG A 22 5.94 -12.44 -16.30
C ARG A 22 6.58 -12.96 -15.00
N ASN A 23 6.46 -12.19 -13.91
CA ASN A 23 7.07 -12.47 -12.61
C ASN A 23 6.06 -13.04 -11.60
N GLY A 24 4.99 -13.68 -12.09
CA GLY A 24 3.91 -14.20 -11.27
C GLY A 24 2.70 -13.28 -11.20
N SER A 25 1.71 -13.68 -10.41
CA SER A 25 0.46 -12.95 -10.26
C SER A 25 0.58 -11.82 -9.25
N ARG A 26 -0.15 -10.73 -9.48
CA ARG A 26 -0.27 -9.58 -8.58
C ARG A 26 -1.74 -9.31 -8.29
N LEU A 27 -2.03 -8.68 -7.16
CA LEU A 27 -3.32 -8.08 -6.87
C LEU A 27 -3.25 -6.59 -7.23
N LEU A 28 -3.98 -6.20 -8.28
CA LEU A 28 -4.15 -4.78 -8.63
C LEU A 28 -5.35 -4.23 -7.88
N ILE A 29 -5.12 -3.15 -7.13
CA ILE A 29 -6.16 -2.35 -6.48
C ILE A 29 -6.17 -0.98 -7.15
N SER A 30 -7.31 -0.58 -7.72
CA SER A 30 -7.48 0.70 -8.41
C SER A 30 -8.61 1.50 -7.78
N ALA A 31 -8.43 2.81 -7.63
CA ALA A 31 -9.44 3.74 -7.12
C ALA A 31 -9.88 4.69 -8.25
N PRO A 32 -10.92 4.34 -9.05
CA PRO A 32 -11.25 5.04 -10.29
C PRO A 32 -11.45 6.54 -10.10
N LYS A 33 -12.11 6.94 -9.00
CA LYS A 33 -12.39 8.35 -8.67
C LYS A 33 -11.15 9.22 -8.50
N THR A 34 -10.02 8.63 -8.08
CA THR A 34 -8.77 9.36 -7.81
C THR A 34 -7.68 9.04 -8.82
N GLY A 35 -7.88 8.04 -9.69
CA GLY A 35 -6.87 7.53 -10.61
C GLY A 35 -5.68 6.83 -9.93
N ARG A 36 -5.72 6.62 -8.61
CA ARG A 36 -4.65 5.93 -7.87
C ARG A 36 -4.75 4.43 -8.07
N SER A 37 -3.60 3.76 -8.11
CA SER A 37 -3.52 2.30 -8.17
C SER A 37 -2.27 1.78 -7.49
N ILE A 38 -2.35 0.56 -6.96
CA ILE A 38 -1.20 -0.20 -6.44
C ILE A 38 -1.30 -1.65 -6.89
N SER A 39 -0.16 -2.26 -7.19
CA SER A 39 -0.05 -3.68 -7.55
C SER A 39 0.81 -4.38 -6.51
N LEU A 40 0.26 -5.39 -5.84
CA LEU A 40 0.93 -6.11 -4.75
C LEU A 40 1.17 -7.57 -5.16
N ASP A 41 2.38 -8.11 -4.93
CA ASP A 41 2.57 -9.56 -4.92
C ASP A 41 2.05 -10.22 -3.64
N ALA A 42 2.19 -11.54 -3.58
CA ALA A 42 1.76 -12.34 -2.46
C ALA A 42 2.43 -11.94 -1.14
N LEU A 43 3.72 -11.58 -1.16
CA LEU A 43 4.44 -11.23 0.06
C LEU A 43 4.06 -9.82 0.53
N GLU A 44 3.93 -8.88 -0.41
CA GLU A 44 3.44 -7.53 -0.11
C GLU A 44 2.01 -7.57 0.47
N LEU A 45 1.14 -8.44 -0.07
CA LEU A 45 -0.22 -8.64 0.45
C LEU A 45 -0.23 -9.33 1.81
N GLU A 46 0.62 -10.35 2.00
CA GLU A 46 0.78 -11.01 3.31
C GLU A 46 1.26 -10.01 4.37
N ALA A 47 2.19 -9.14 4.03
CA ALA A 47 2.68 -8.11 4.94
C ALA A 47 1.57 -7.18 5.44
N LEU A 48 0.54 -6.88 4.63
CA LEU A 48 -0.62 -6.12 5.07
C LEU A 48 -1.42 -6.83 6.17
N THR A 49 -1.46 -8.17 6.14
CA THR A 49 -2.18 -8.97 7.15
C THR A 49 -1.50 -8.96 8.52
N TRP A 50 -0.21 -8.61 8.57
CA TRP A 50 0.55 -8.48 9.81
C TRP A 50 0.34 -7.12 10.49
N GLN A 51 -0.26 -6.15 9.80
CA GLN A 51 -0.40 -4.79 10.32
C GLN A 51 -1.55 -4.70 11.33
N ASN A 52 -1.28 -4.00 12.44
CA ASN A 52 -2.32 -3.68 13.42
C ASN A 52 -3.17 -2.46 12.98
N ALA A 53 -4.32 -2.27 13.62
CA ALA A 53 -5.25 -1.18 13.32
C ALA A 53 -4.60 0.23 13.42
N ARG A 54 -3.68 0.43 14.37
CA ARG A 54 -2.96 1.70 14.53
C ARG A 54 -2.09 2.02 13.31
N THR A 55 -1.41 1.02 12.77
CA THR A 55 -0.52 1.18 11.61
C THR A 55 -1.33 1.50 10.36
N LEU A 56 -2.42 0.78 10.13
CA LEU A 56 -3.34 1.05 9.03
C LEU A 56 -3.94 2.46 9.11
N ALA A 57 -4.39 2.90 10.29
CA ALA A 57 -4.89 4.25 10.48
C ALA A 57 -3.83 5.32 10.16
N THR A 58 -2.56 5.05 10.47
CA THR A 58 -1.45 5.95 10.14
C THR A 58 -1.22 6.03 8.63
N MET A 59 -1.27 4.90 7.92
CA MET A 59 -1.15 4.87 6.45
C MET A 59 -2.24 5.72 5.77
N VAL A 60 -3.48 5.69 6.29
CA VAL A 60 -4.59 6.50 5.78
C VAL A 60 -4.39 7.98 6.12
N GLY A 61 -4.02 8.30 7.37
CA GLY A 61 -3.82 9.68 7.82
C GLY A 61 -2.60 10.37 7.21
N ARG A 62 -1.62 9.61 6.72
CA ARG A 62 -0.39 10.08 6.08
C ARG A 62 -0.30 9.65 4.61
N CYS A 63 -1.43 9.62 3.91
CA CYS A 63 -1.48 9.17 2.52
C CYS A 63 -0.50 9.98 1.64
N GLY A 64 0.49 9.30 1.05
CA GLY A 64 1.52 9.90 0.21
C GLY A 64 2.78 10.37 0.95
N ALA A 65 2.83 10.26 2.27
CA ALA A 65 4.02 10.53 3.08
C ALA A 65 4.65 9.22 3.61
N PRO A 66 5.94 9.23 3.98
CA PRO A 66 6.58 8.10 4.63
C PRO A 66 5.86 7.66 5.91
N LEU A 67 5.71 6.34 6.09
CA LEU A 67 5.16 5.76 7.31
C LEU A 67 6.16 5.87 8.48
N LEU A 68 7.43 5.66 8.18
CA LEU A 68 8.56 5.84 9.08
C LEU A 68 9.16 7.23 8.84
N PRO A 69 9.65 7.91 9.88
CA PRO A 69 10.42 9.13 9.69
C PRO A 69 11.67 8.84 8.86
N ASP A 70 12.17 9.84 8.13
CA ASP A 70 13.50 9.76 7.54
C ASP A 70 14.50 9.49 8.67
N GLU A 71 15.44 8.57 8.44
CA GLU A 71 16.52 8.33 9.40
C GLU A 71 17.20 9.67 9.63
N ALA A 72 17.19 10.15 10.89
CA ALA A 72 18.04 11.27 11.25
C ALA A 72 19.46 10.81 10.89
N GLU A 73 20.15 11.58 10.04
CA GLU A 73 21.59 11.43 9.90
C GLU A 73 22.15 11.56 11.32
N ASP A 74 22.46 10.43 11.96
CA ASP A 74 23.09 10.38 13.25
C ASP A 74 24.44 11.03 13.00
N GLY A 75 24.52 12.33 13.29
CA GLY A 75 25.70 13.13 13.07
C GLY A 75 26.83 12.46 13.84
N ASP A 76 27.66 11.74 13.10
CA ASP A 76 28.99 11.36 13.51
C ASP A 76 29.82 12.63 13.68
N ASP A 77 29.52 13.38 14.75
CA ASP A 77 30.33 14.49 15.25
C ASP A 77 31.10 14.01 16.49
N ARG A 78 31.54 12.74 16.46
CA ARG A 78 32.60 12.24 17.33
C ARG A 78 33.96 12.43 16.65
N MET A 79 34.28 13.63 16.18
CA MET A 79 35.66 14.02 15.86
C MET A 79 35.92 15.51 16.10
N ALA A 80 36.35 15.86 17.33
CA ALA A 80 37.48 16.77 17.62
C ALA A 80 37.69 16.92 19.13
#